data_AF-A0A924N4R9-F1
#
_entry.id   AF-A0A924N4R9-F1
#
_cell.length_a   1.000
_cell.length_b   1.000
_cell.length_c   1.000
_cell.angle_alpha   90.00
_cell.angle_beta   90.00
_cell.angle_gamma   90.00
#
_symmetry.space_group_name_H-M   'P 1'
#
loop_
_entity.id
_entity.type
_entity.pdbx_description
1 polymer ?
#
loop_
_entity_poly.entity_id
_entity_poly.type
_entity_poly.pdbx_seq_one_letter_code
_entity_poly.pdbx_strand_id
1 'polypeptide(L)'
;MTLDDTAEIEAETRTGAIKLHKPSDFEGMRKAGKLAAECLDMLIPHVAPGVSSDYLDTLAREFILDQGALPACLFYRGYPKTVC
;
A
#
# COMPACT_ATOMS: atom_id res chain seq x y z
N MET A 1 -17.33 -8.01 1.71
CA MET A 1 -16.93 -7.18 0.56
C MET A 1 -16.71 -8.15 -0.58
N THR A 2 -17.72 -8.34 -1.43
CA THR A 2 -17.61 -9.22 -2.58
C THR A 2 -16.70 -8.56 -3.62
N LEU A 3 -16.14 -9.35 -4.52
CA LEU A 3 -15.31 -8.89 -5.64
C LEU A 3 -16.05 -7.96 -6.62
N ASP A 4 -17.33 -7.67 -6.36
CA ASP A 4 -18.19 -6.79 -7.16
C ASP A 4 -18.02 -5.29 -6.82
N ASP A 5 -17.38 -4.96 -5.68
CA ASP A 5 -17.12 -3.57 -5.26
C ASP A 5 -15.79 -3.02 -5.78
N THR A 6 -15.13 -3.69 -6.74
CA THR A 6 -13.96 -3.12 -7.42
C THR A 6 -14.44 -2.06 -8.39
N ALA A 7 -14.52 -0.81 -7.92
CA ALA A 7 -14.58 0.34 -8.79
C ALA A 7 -13.51 0.16 -9.89
N GLU A 8 -13.94 0.15 -11.16
CA GLU A 8 -13.05 0.04 -12.31
C GLU A 8 -11.99 1.14 -12.19
N ILE A 9 -10.75 0.75 -11.88
CA ILE A 9 -9.63 1.68 -11.83
C ILE A 9 -9.27 1.96 -13.28
N GLU A 10 -9.95 2.94 -13.89
CA GLU A 10 -9.54 3.48 -15.18
C GLU A 10 -8.13 4.06 -15.03
N ALA A 11 -7.14 3.39 -15.61
CA ALA A 11 -5.77 3.86 -15.62
C ALA A 11 -5.66 5.06 -16.58
N GLU A 12 -5.74 6.28 -16.05
CA GLU A 12 -5.46 7.50 -16.81
C GLU A 12 -4.12 7.36 -17.55
N THR A 13 -4.15 7.53 -18.87
CA THR A 13 -2.95 7.48 -19.71
C THR A 13 -2.00 8.60 -19.32
N ARG A 14 -0.73 8.25 -19.10
CA ARG A 14 0.31 9.21 -18.69
C ARG A 14 0.55 10.22 -19.83
N THR A 15 0.07 11.44 -19.66
CA THR A 15 0.23 12.55 -20.63
C THR A 15 1.61 13.23 -20.56
N GLY A 16 2.41 12.92 -19.53
CA GLY A 16 3.68 13.61 -19.24
C GLY A 16 3.53 14.94 -18.48
N ALA A 17 2.30 15.43 -18.29
CA ALA A 17 2.03 16.61 -17.48
C ALA A 17 2.04 16.29 -15.98
N ILE A 18 2.44 17.26 -15.15
CA ILE A 18 2.33 17.16 -13.69
C ILE A 18 0.86 17.29 -13.30
N LYS A 19 0.33 16.28 -12.59
CA LYS A 19 -1.04 16.31 -12.07
C LYS A 19 -1.13 17.35 -10.96
N LEU A 20 -1.97 18.38 -11.15
CA LEU A 20 -2.30 19.35 -10.12
C LEU A 20 -3.51 18.83 -9.32
N HIS A 21 -3.28 18.49 -8.07
CA HIS A 21 -4.30 17.94 -7.19
C HIS A 21 -5.23 19.02 -6.64
N LYS A 22 -6.51 18.68 -6.51
CA LYS A 22 -7.50 19.54 -5.84
C LYS A 22 -7.39 19.39 -4.32
N PRO A 23 -7.85 20.38 -3.53
CA PRO A 23 -7.90 20.28 -2.07
C PRO A 23 -8.55 18.99 -1.54
N SER A 24 -9.57 18.47 -2.24
CA SER A 24 -10.28 17.22 -1.93
C SER A 24 -9.39 15.97 -2.04
N ASP A 25 -8.43 15.95 -2.96
CA ASP A 25 -7.60 14.77 -3.22
C ASP A 25 -6.64 14.48 -2.05
N PHE A 26 -6.21 15.55 -1.36
CA PHE A 26 -5.23 15.45 -0.29
C PHE A 26 -5.76 14.71 0.94
N GLU A 27 -7.08 14.63 1.16
CA GLU A 27 -7.61 13.87 2.29
C GLU A 27 -7.30 12.38 2.15
N GLY A 28 -7.53 11.81 0.96
CA GLY A 28 -7.18 10.43 0.66
C GLY A 28 -5.68 10.18 0.75
N MET A 29 -4.87 11.09 0.19
CA MET A 29 -3.40 10.99 0.25
C MET A 29 -2.87 11.02 1.68
N ARG A 30 -3.43 11.87 2.55
CA ARG A 30 -3.06 11.94 3.97
C ARG A 30 -3.40 10.64 4.70
N LYS A 31 -4.58 10.05 4.45
CA LYS A 31 -4.98 8.77 5.04
C LYS A 31 -4.04 7.64 4.59
N ALA A 32 -3.77 7.54 3.29
CA ALA A 32 -2.87 6.51 2.73
C ALA A 32 -1.43 6.66 3.24
N GLY A 33 -0.89 7.89 3.25
CA GLY A 33 0.45 8.16 3.75
C GLY A 33 0.60 7.89 5.25
N LYS A 34 -0.42 8.23 6.05
CA LYS A 34 -0.46 7.91 7.48
C LYS A 34 -0.43 6.40 7.71
N LEU A 35 -1.28 5.64 7.01
CA LEU A 35 -1.32 4.18 7.13
C LEU A 35 0.03 3.53 6.74
N ALA A 36 0.67 4.04 5.68
CA ALA A 36 1.99 3.56 5.26
C ALA A 36 3.06 3.82 6.33
N ALA A 37 3.04 4.98 6.98
CA ALA A 37 3.94 5.30 8.09
C ALA A 37 3.69 4.39 9.30
N GLU A 38 2.43 4.18 9.68
CA GLU A 38 2.07 3.30 10.80
C GLU A 38 2.49 1.84 10.53
N CYS A 39 2.39 1.37 9.28
CA CYS A 39 2.88 0.05 8.88
C CYS A 39 4.41 -0.05 9.05
N LEU A 40 5.15 1.00 8.67
CA LEU A 40 6.60 1.02 8.83
C LEU A 40 7.00 1.02 10.31
N ASP A 41 6.33 1.84 11.12
CA ASP A 41 6.57 1.91 12.57
C ASP A 41 6.28 0.56 13.26
N MET A 42 5.22 -0.13 12.83
CA MET A 42 4.88 -1.47 13.32
C MET A 42 5.99 -2.49 13.05
N LEU A 43 6.70 -2.40 11.92
CA LEU A 43 7.76 -3.34 11.57
C LEU A 43 9.05 -3.13 12.38
N ILE A 44 9.32 -1.93 12.88
CA ILE A 44 10.55 -1.58 13.62
C ILE A 44 10.94 -2.61 14.69
N PRO A 45 10.06 -3.02 15.63
CA PRO A 45 10.41 -4.00 16.66
C PRO A 45 10.71 -5.41 16.13
N HIS A 46 10.36 -5.73 14.88
CA HIS A 46 10.56 -7.04 14.27
C HIS A 46 11.85 -7.14 13.44
N VAL A 47 12.51 -6.01 13.16
CA VAL A 47 13.76 -6.00 12.40
C VAL A 47 14.92 -6.40 13.32
N ALA A 48 15.30 -7.67 13.28
CA ALA A 48 16.40 -8.22 14.07
C ALA A 48 17.25 -9.21 13.26
N PRO A 49 18.53 -9.42 13.63
CA PRO A 49 19.38 -10.42 12.98
C PRO A 49 18.74 -11.82 12.98
N GLY A 50 18.77 -12.48 11.83
CA GLY A 50 18.20 -13.82 11.66
C GLY A 50 16.70 -13.83 11.32
N VAL A 51 16.01 -12.69 11.37
CA VAL A 51 14.62 -12.58 10.90
C VAL A 51 14.61 -12.58 9.36
N SER A 52 13.76 -13.42 8.77
CA SER A 52 13.56 -13.44 7.32
C SER A 52 12.76 -12.23 6.86
N SER A 53 13.12 -11.63 5.72
CA SER A 53 12.31 -10.58 5.09
C SER A 53 10.89 -11.05 4.73
N ASP A 54 10.70 -12.34 4.46
CA ASP A 54 9.38 -12.93 4.16
C ASP A 54 8.41 -12.87 5.36
N TYR A 55 8.95 -12.97 6.57
CA TYR A 55 8.19 -12.76 7.80
C TYR A 55 7.75 -11.29 7.93
N LEU A 56 8.65 -10.34 7.65
CA LEU A 56 8.30 -8.91 7.65
C LEU A 56 7.24 -8.59 6.57
N ASP A 57 7.34 -9.20 5.39
CA ASP A 57 6.34 -9.07 4.32
C ASP A 57 4.97 -9.58 4.77
N THR A 58 4.93 -10.71 5.49
CA THR A 58 3.70 -11.27 6.05
C THR A 58 3.06 -10.34 7.08
N LEU A 59 3.85 -9.80 8.01
CA LEU A 59 3.37 -8.82 8.99
C LEU A 59 2.80 -7.57 8.32
N ALA A 60 3.51 -7.02 7.33
CA ALA A 60 3.04 -5.86 6.58
C ALA A 60 1.73 -6.16 5.84
N ARG A 61 1.60 -7.34 5.23
CA ARG A 61 0.39 -7.77 4.52
C ARG A 61 -0.81 -7.83 5.46
N GLU A 62 -0.65 -8.48 6.60
CA GLU A 62 -1.71 -8.62 7.61
C GLU A 62 -2.13 -7.25 8.15
N PHE A 63 -1.17 -6.41 8.52
CA PHE A 63 -1.45 -5.06 9.01
C PHE A 63 -2.23 -4.21 8.00
N ILE A 64 -1.83 -4.23 6.71
CA ILE A 64 -2.51 -3.47 5.66
C ILE A 64 -3.94 -3.97 5.45
N LEU A 65 -4.15 -5.29 5.44
CA LEU A 65 -5.47 -5.91 5.25
C LEU A 65 -6.40 -5.65 6.43
N ASP A 66 -5.89 -5.71 7.67
CA ASP A 66 -6.65 -5.42 8.89
C ASP A 66 -7.17 -3.97 8.94
N GLN A 67 -6.46 -3.05 8.28
CA GLN A 67 -6.86 -1.65 8.13
C GLN A 67 -7.81 -1.42 6.93
N GLY A 68 -8.23 -2.50 6.25
CA GLY A 68 -9.12 -2.43 5.09
C GLY A 68 -8.49 -1.84 3.84
N ALA A 69 -7.15 -1.85 3.75
CA ALA A 69 -6.40 -1.35 2.60
C ALA A 69 -5.84 -2.50 1.74
N LEU A 70 -5.40 -2.16 0.53
CA LEU A 70 -4.78 -3.09 -0.41
C LEU A 70 -3.29 -2.80 -0.56
N PRO A 71 -2.42 -3.82 -0.55
CA PRO A 71 -0.99 -3.65 -0.80
C PRO A 71 -0.72 -3.15 -2.23
N ALA A 72 -0.09 -1.98 -2.35
CA ALA A 72 0.16 -1.37 -3.66
C ALA A 72 1.21 -2.12 -4.51
N CYS A 73 2.17 -2.77 -3.87
CA CYS A 73 3.25 -3.47 -4.58
C CYS A 73 2.81 -4.85 -5.09
N LEU A 74 1.81 -5.46 -4.45
CA LEU A 74 1.43 -6.83 -4.75
C LEU A 74 0.89 -6.93 -6.18
N PHE A 75 1.54 -7.76 -6.99
CA PHE A 75 1.35 -7.93 -8.43
C PHE A 75 1.65 -6.70 -9.29
N TYR A 76 2.20 -5.61 -8.74
CA TYR A 76 2.64 -4.48 -9.54
C TYR A 76 3.72 -4.92 -10.52
N ARG A 77 3.36 -4.98 -11.82
CA ARG A 77 4.23 -5.49 -12.90
C ARG A 77 4.80 -6.90 -12.60
N GLY A 78 4.02 -7.75 -11.95
CA GLY A 78 4.43 -9.11 -11.57
C GLY A 78 5.28 -9.20 -10.30
N TYR A 79 5.44 -8.11 -9.54
CA TYR A 79 6.11 -8.14 -8.25
C TYR A 79 5.33 -9.03 -7.26
N PRO A 80 5.93 -10.06 -6.65
CA PRO A 80 5.18 -11.09 -5.93
C PRO A 80 5.00 -10.82 -4.42
N LYS A 81 5.47 -9.68 -3.92
CA LYS A 81 5.50 -9.35 -2.49
C LYS A 81 4.67 -8.10 -2.16
N THR A 82 4.38 -7.94 -0.87
CA THR A 82 3.60 -6.83 -0.31
C THR A 82 4.46 -5.58 -0.16
N VAL A 83 5.71 -5.76 0.27
CA VAL A 83 6.67 -4.67 0.54
C VAL A 83 8.08 -5.06 0.07
N CYS A 84 8.94 -4.05 -0.13
CA CYS A 84 10.31 -4.20 -0.61
C CYS A 84 11.35 -3.72 0.42
#